data_AF-A0A6B3HXL4-F1
#
_entry.id   AF-A0A6B3HXL4-F1
#
_cell.length_a   1.000
_cell.length_b   1.000
_cell.length_c   1.000
_cell.angle_alpha   90.00
_cell.angle_beta   90.00
_cell.angle_gamma   90.00
#
_symmetry.space_group_name_H-M   'P 1'
#
loop_
_entity.id
_entity.type
_entity.pdbx_description
1 polymer ?
#
loop_
_entity_poly.entity_id
_entity_poly.type
_entity_poly.pdbx_seq_one_letter_code
_entity_poly.pdbx_strand_id
1 'polypeptide(L)'
;VLAHAADSVTVPSPTPTPEDGKQFCVVTMEVLNTGKGEADWSADGASTLNVDDTAYSPTQSDNDLAKAYEEYRSDQGEADPSSGINPGSKGPEHGIFQIPAGDRPTTLWVASAHLLETINGVEPGYLVQL
;
A
#
# COMPACT_ATOMS: atom_id res chain seq x y z
N VAL A 1 25.27 36.24 -15.39
CA VAL A 1 25.48 35.05 -16.23
C VAL A 1 25.93 33.94 -15.28
N LEU A 2 25.21 32.86 -14.95
CA LEU A 2 23.87 32.28 -15.24
C LEU A 2 23.20 32.00 -13.87
N ALA A 3 21.91 32.22 -13.58
CA ALA A 3 20.70 31.56 -14.08
C ALA A 3 20.71 30.04 -13.92
N HIS A 4 20.28 29.49 -12.77
CA HIS A 4 19.63 28.17 -12.64
C HIS A 4 18.86 28.10 -11.31
N ALA A 5 17.71 27.43 -11.35
CA ALA A 5 16.71 27.20 -10.27
C ALA A 5 15.45 28.08 -10.28
N ALA A 6 15.08 28.69 -11.42
CA ALA A 6 13.67 28.99 -11.68
C ALA A 6 13.03 27.75 -12.35
N ASP A 7 11.92 27.29 -11.78
CA ASP A 7 10.92 26.42 -12.40
C ASP A 7 11.35 24.99 -12.77
N SER A 8 11.75 24.20 -11.77
CA SER A 8 11.37 22.79 -11.81
C SER A 8 9.94 22.70 -11.27
N VAL A 9 8.97 23.08 -12.10
CA VAL A 9 7.58 22.68 -11.86
C VAL A 9 7.61 21.17 -12.04
N THR A 10 7.67 20.42 -10.95
CA THR A 10 7.46 18.97 -10.98
C THR A 10 6.10 18.80 -11.63
N VAL A 11 6.07 18.32 -12.87
CA VAL A 11 4.82 17.99 -13.54
C VAL A 11 4.20 16.91 -12.66
N PRO A 12 2.99 17.11 -12.11
CA PRO A 12 2.36 16.09 -11.27
C PRO A 12 2.31 14.79 -12.06
N SER A 13 2.68 13.69 -11.41
CA SER A 13 2.55 12.38 -12.03
C SER A 13 1.12 12.23 -12.57
N PRO A 14 0.93 11.75 -13.82
CA PRO A 14 -0.41 11.58 -14.36
C PRO A 14 -1.20 10.64 -13.45
N THR A 15 -2.45 10.99 -13.11
CA THR A 15 -3.27 10.19 -12.22
C THR A 15 -3.35 8.74 -12.74
N PRO A 16 -2.84 7.76 -11.99
CA PRO A 16 -2.96 6.36 -12.37
C PRO A 16 -4.44 6.00 -12.51
N THR A 17 -4.75 5.17 -13.50
CA THR A 17 -6.12 4.75 -13.78
C THR A 17 -6.26 3.28 -13.39
N PRO A 18 -7.24 2.91 -12.56
CA PRO A 18 -7.51 1.50 -12.28
C PRO A 18 -8.03 0.81 -13.55
N GLU A 19 -8.00 -0.51 -13.57
CA GLU A 19 -8.56 -1.28 -14.68
C GLU A 19 -10.06 -0.97 -14.89
N ASP A 20 -10.53 -1.17 -16.12
CA ASP A 20 -11.92 -0.90 -16.49
C ASP A 20 -12.91 -1.59 -15.53
N GLY A 21 -13.80 -0.80 -14.94
CA GLY A 21 -14.80 -1.26 -13.97
C GLY A 21 -14.29 -1.39 -12.53
N LYS A 22 -13.03 -1.00 -12.24
CA LYS A 22 -12.45 -0.98 -10.89
C LYS A 22 -12.27 0.43 -10.34
N GLN A 23 -12.00 0.51 -9.04
CA GLN A 23 -11.61 1.70 -8.30
C GLN A 23 -10.42 1.37 -7.40
N PHE A 24 -9.59 2.38 -7.09
CA PHE A 24 -8.59 2.23 -6.03
C PHE A 24 -9.26 2.23 -4.66
N CYS A 25 -8.86 1.29 -3.80
CA CYS A 25 -9.15 1.27 -2.39
C CYS A 25 -7.82 1.42 -1.63
N VAL A 26 -7.70 2.50 -0.86
CA VAL A 26 -6.51 2.78 -0.06
C VAL A 26 -6.84 2.48 1.40
N VAL A 27 -6.05 1.62 2.01
CA VAL A 27 -6.08 1.38 3.45
C VAL A 27 -4.84 2.01 4.07
N THR A 28 -5.04 3.07 4.86
CA THR A 28 -3.96 3.74 5.59
C THR A 28 -3.76 3.13 6.97
N MET A 29 -2.51 2.86 7.31
CA MET A 29 -2.11 2.20 8.56
C MET A 29 -0.99 2.99 9.24
N GLU A 30 -0.90 2.88 10.56
CA GLU A 30 0.30 3.29 11.31
C GLU A 30 0.99 2.02 11.81
N VAL A 31 2.25 1.84 11.43
CA VAL A 31 3.06 0.66 11.78
C VAL A 31 4.08 1.04 12.84
N LEU A 32 4.20 0.21 13.87
CA LEU A 32 5.19 0.33 14.94
C LEU A 32 6.19 -0.81 14.84
N ASN A 33 7.48 -0.50 14.70
CA ASN A 33 8.52 -1.53 14.82
C ASN A 33 8.75 -1.89 16.29
N THR A 34 8.29 -3.06 16.70
CA THR A 34 8.49 -3.61 18.05
C THR A 34 9.73 -4.50 18.18
N GLY A 35 10.48 -4.67 17.08
CA GLY A 35 11.69 -5.45 17.00
C GLY A 35 12.93 -4.74 17.56
N LYS A 36 14.09 -5.38 17.38
CA LYS A 36 15.40 -4.89 17.84
C LYS A 36 16.26 -4.31 16.71
N GLY A 37 15.87 -4.53 15.46
CA GLY A 37 16.56 -4.02 14.27
C GLY A 37 15.59 -3.24 13.38
N GLU A 38 16.14 -2.50 12.42
CA GLU A 38 15.34 -1.84 11.39
C GLU A 38 14.48 -2.86 10.65
N ALA A 39 13.22 -2.50 10.39
CA ALA A 39 12.27 -3.33 9.69
C ALA A 39 11.95 -2.71 8.33
N ASP A 40 12.07 -3.52 7.28
CA ASP A 40 11.58 -3.22 5.95
C ASP A 40 10.29 -4.02 5.74
N TRP A 41 9.14 -3.34 5.87
CA TRP A 41 7.82 -3.93 5.80
C TRP A 41 6.92 -2.99 5.03
N SER A 42 6.10 -3.53 4.11
CA SER A 42 5.10 -2.75 3.37
C SER A 42 3.75 -3.45 3.43
N ALA A 43 2.68 -2.66 3.47
CA ALA A 43 1.32 -3.23 3.52
C ALA A 43 0.97 -3.97 2.22
N ASP A 44 1.36 -3.45 1.06
CA ASP A 44 1.15 -4.12 -0.24
C ASP A 44 1.77 -5.53 -0.29
N GLY A 45 2.94 -5.71 0.33
CA GLY A 45 3.65 -6.99 0.36
C GLY A 45 3.14 -7.97 1.42
N ALA A 46 2.27 -7.53 2.32
CA ALA A 46 1.96 -8.21 3.59
C ALA A 46 0.47 -8.22 3.94
N SER A 47 -0.41 -7.79 3.04
CA SER A 47 -1.85 -7.74 3.30
C SER A 47 -2.70 -8.27 2.15
N THR A 48 -3.91 -8.69 2.49
CA THR A 48 -4.97 -9.11 1.56
C THR A 48 -6.25 -8.42 1.96
N LEU A 49 -6.89 -7.73 1.02
CA LEU A 49 -8.16 -7.04 1.23
C LEU A 49 -9.32 -7.97 0.86
N ASN A 50 -10.30 -8.10 1.73
CA ASN A 50 -11.52 -8.82 1.41
C ASN A 50 -12.64 -7.83 1.08
N VAL A 51 -13.36 -8.11 0.00
CA VAL A 51 -14.62 -7.47 -0.39
C VAL A 51 -15.65 -8.58 -0.41
N ASP A 52 -16.61 -8.52 0.51
CA ASP A 52 -17.51 -9.62 0.82
C ASP A 52 -16.75 -10.96 0.95
N ASP A 53 -17.02 -11.93 0.09
CA ASP A 53 -16.44 -13.27 0.03
C ASP A 53 -15.28 -13.40 -0.98
N THR A 54 -14.79 -12.29 -1.54
CA THR A 54 -13.64 -12.26 -2.47
C THR A 54 -12.40 -11.65 -1.82
N ALA A 55 -11.28 -12.38 -1.88
CA ALA A 55 -9.98 -11.93 -1.41
C ALA A 55 -9.15 -11.33 -2.56
N TYR A 56 -8.58 -10.15 -2.33
CA TYR A 56 -7.72 -9.41 -3.25
C TYR A 56 -6.30 -9.39 -2.68
N SER A 57 -5.47 -10.33 -3.13
CA SER A 57 -4.03 -10.36 -2.86
C SER A 57 -3.29 -9.71 -4.03
N PRO A 58 -2.44 -8.71 -3.80
CA PRO A 58 -1.77 -7.99 -4.88
C PRO A 58 -0.87 -8.90 -5.73
N THR A 59 -0.94 -8.76 -7.06
CA THR A 59 0.07 -9.31 -7.97
C THR A 59 1.25 -8.33 -8.12
N GLN A 60 2.33 -8.74 -8.79
CA GLN A 60 3.44 -7.83 -9.08
C GLN A 60 2.99 -6.60 -9.88
N SER A 61 2.11 -6.77 -10.87
CA SER A 61 1.57 -5.65 -11.64
C SER A 61 0.66 -4.74 -10.82
N ASP A 62 -0.08 -5.30 -9.85
CA ASP A 62 -0.86 -4.49 -8.93
C ASP A 62 0.05 -3.66 -8.03
N ASN A 63 1.16 -4.22 -7.54
CA ASN A 63 2.15 -3.51 -6.74
C ASN A 63 2.82 -2.37 -7.53
N ASP A 64 3.11 -2.57 -8.82
CA ASP A 64 3.68 -1.52 -9.67
C ASP A 64 2.68 -0.36 -9.85
N LEU A 65 1.39 -0.67 -10.03
CA LEU A 65 0.33 0.34 -10.15
C LEU A 65 0.04 1.04 -8.80
N ALA A 66 0.05 0.29 -7.71
CA ALA A 66 -0.07 0.78 -6.34
C ALA A 66 1.02 1.81 -6.04
N LYS A 67 2.27 1.48 -6.36
CA LYS A 67 3.41 2.39 -6.22
C LYS A 67 3.23 3.68 -7.05
N ALA A 68 2.77 3.58 -8.30
CA ALA A 68 2.50 4.78 -9.10
C ALA A 68 1.39 5.64 -8.48
N TYR A 69 0.36 5.02 -7.89
CA TYR A 69 -0.72 5.72 -7.21
C TYR A 69 -0.28 6.37 -5.90
N GLU A 70 0.64 5.73 -5.20
CA GLU A 70 1.31 6.27 -4.03
C GLU A 70 2.17 7.50 -4.35
N GLU A 71 3.01 7.41 -5.38
CA GLU A 71 3.80 8.55 -5.88
C GLU A 71 2.89 9.73 -6.25
N TYR A 72 1.77 9.44 -6.92
CA TYR A 72 0.75 10.47 -7.22
C TYR A 72 0.17 11.10 -5.94
N ARG A 73 -0.15 10.31 -4.90
CA ARG A 73 -0.67 10.84 -3.63
C ARG A 73 0.37 11.69 -2.91
N SER A 74 1.64 11.29 -2.93
CA SER A 74 2.77 12.05 -2.40
C SER A 74 2.90 13.42 -3.09
N ASP A 75 2.79 13.45 -4.42
CA ASP A 75 2.78 14.68 -5.22
C ASP A 75 1.61 15.62 -4.82
N GLN A 76 0.53 15.08 -4.24
CA GLN A 76 -0.59 15.86 -3.68
C GLN A 76 -0.42 16.26 -2.20
N GLY A 77 0.69 15.87 -1.56
CA GLY A 77 1.02 16.23 -0.18
C GLY A 77 0.59 15.22 0.88
N GLU A 78 0.18 14.01 0.48
CA GLU A 78 -0.04 12.90 1.41
C GLU A 78 1.30 12.38 1.96
N ALA A 79 1.30 11.80 3.16
CA ALA A 79 2.53 11.28 3.78
C ALA A 79 2.99 10.00 3.09
N ASP A 80 4.26 9.93 2.69
CA ASP A 80 4.87 8.72 2.13
C ASP A 80 4.94 7.58 3.16
N PRO A 81 4.90 6.31 2.71
CA PRO A 81 5.24 5.17 3.55
C PRO A 81 6.60 5.30 4.20
N SER A 82 6.75 4.61 5.33
CA SER A 82 8.01 4.61 6.04
C SER A 82 8.94 3.54 5.51
N SER A 83 9.83 3.92 4.61
CA SER A 83 10.98 3.06 4.27
C SER A 83 11.89 2.89 5.49
N GLY A 84 12.13 1.64 5.91
CA GLY A 84 13.10 1.35 6.98
C GLY A 84 12.68 1.91 8.34
N ILE A 85 11.77 1.22 9.03
CA ILE A 85 11.26 1.66 10.33
C ILE A 85 12.25 1.28 11.42
N ASN A 86 12.85 2.26 12.10
CA ASN A 86 13.75 2.01 13.23
C ASN A 86 13.04 1.39 14.45
N PRO A 87 13.75 0.61 15.29
CA PRO A 87 13.19 0.06 16.53
C PRO A 87 12.49 1.11 17.39
N GLY A 88 11.24 0.84 17.79
CA GLY A 88 10.41 1.72 18.62
C GLY A 88 9.81 2.93 17.90
N SER A 89 10.08 3.09 16.60
CA SER A 89 9.52 4.17 15.79
C SER A 89 8.22 3.74 15.10
N LYS A 90 7.43 4.74 14.74
CA LYS A 90 6.17 4.59 14.01
C LYS A 90 6.26 5.25 12.64
N GLY A 91 5.49 4.72 11.71
CA GLY A 91 5.45 5.21 10.34
C GLY A 91 4.09 4.97 9.68
N PRO A 92 3.61 5.86 8.80
CA PRO A 92 2.50 5.55 7.92
C PRO A 92 2.88 4.44 6.94
N GLU A 93 1.89 3.62 6.57
CA GLU A 93 1.94 2.63 5.49
C GLU A 93 0.60 2.61 4.76
N HIS A 94 0.62 2.23 3.49
CA HIS A 94 -0.57 2.13 2.65
C HIS A 94 -0.67 0.77 1.99
N GLY A 95 -1.83 0.13 2.10
CA GLY A 95 -2.24 -0.96 1.22
C GLY A 95 -3.11 -0.39 0.10
N ILE A 96 -2.69 -0.51 -1.16
CA ILE A 96 -3.42 0.02 -2.31
C ILE A 96 -3.93 -1.14 -3.16
N PHE A 97 -5.26 -1.25 -3.27
CA PHE A 97 -5.93 -2.34 -3.96
C PHE A 97 -6.80 -1.82 -5.09
N GLN A 98 -7.01 -2.64 -6.11
CA GLN A 98 -8.04 -2.41 -7.12
C GLN A 98 -9.23 -3.33 -6.87
N ILE A 99 -10.38 -2.76 -6.54
CA ILE A 99 -11.62 -3.49 -6.29
C ILE A 99 -12.71 -3.05 -7.28
N PRO A 100 -13.79 -3.83 -7.50
CA PRO A 100 -14.87 -3.41 -8.37
C PRO A 100 -15.45 -2.05 -7.94
N ALA A 101 -15.83 -1.25 -8.94
CA ALA A 101 -16.39 0.07 -8.69
C ALA A 101 -17.74 -0.03 -7.96
N GLY A 102 -17.86 0.68 -6.83
CA GLY A 102 -19.06 0.69 -5.99
C GLY A 102 -19.00 -0.28 -4.80
N ASP A 103 -18.07 -1.23 -4.82
CA ASP A 103 -17.89 -2.17 -3.72
C ASP A 103 -17.16 -1.52 -2.54
N ARG A 104 -17.33 -2.13 -1.35
CA ARG A 104 -16.70 -1.69 -0.10
C ARG A 104 -15.90 -2.83 0.51
N PRO A 105 -14.69 -2.54 1.03
CA PRO A 105 -13.94 -3.56 1.74
C PRO A 105 -14.63 -3.94 3.04
N THR A 106 -14.54 -5.22 3.41
CA THR A 106 -15.11 -5.77 4.63
C THR A 106 -14.03 -5.99 5.68
N THR A 107 -12.95 -6.65 5.31
CA THR A 107 -11.86 -6.98 6.23
C THR A 107 -10.51 -6.87 5.54
N LEU A 108 -9.47 -6.65 6.34
CA LEU A 108 -8.07 -6.72 5.92
C LEU A 108 -7.39 -7.86 6.67
N TRP A 109 -6.78 -8.78 5.94
CA TRP A 109 -5.84 -9.73 6.51
C TRP A 109 -4.43 -9.17 6.46
N VAL A 110 -3.72 -9.16 7.57
CA VAL A 110 -2.33 -8.67 7.69
C VAL A 110 -1.45 -9.79 8.20
N ALA A 111 -0.40 -10.13 7.44
CA ALA A 111 0.49 -11.25 7.73
C ALA A 111 1.96 -10.90 7.46
N SER A 112 2.85 -11.89 7.49
CA SER A 112 4.27 -11.70 7.15
C SER A 112 4.51 -11.61 5.64
N ALA A 113 3.55 -12.08 4.84
CA ALA A 113 3.50 -11.99 3.39
C ALA A 113 2.04 -11.82 2.92
N HIS A 114 1.85 -11.29 1.72
CA HIS A 114 0.53 -11.03 1.13
C HIS A 114 -0.26 -12.31 0.81
N LEU A 115 0.39 -13.48 0.76
CA LEU A 115 -0.28 -14.74 0.49
C LEU A 115 -0.99 -15.26 1.75
N LEU A 116 -2.30 -15.50 1.64
CA LEU A 116 -3.10 -16.13 2.69
C LEU A 116 -2.65 -17.59 2.97
N GLU A 117 -2.19 -18.29 1.94
CA GLU A 117 -1.70 -19.66 2.04
C GLU A 117 -0.34 -19.81 1.36
N THR A 118 0.55 -20.53 2.03
CA THR A 118 1.85 -20.94 1.48
C THR A 118 1.90 -22.47 1.35
N ILE A 119 3.02 -23.01 0.86
CA ILE A 119 3.24 -24.47 0.84
C ILE A 119 3.16 -25.13 2.23
N ASN A 120 3.27 -24.33 3.30
CA ASN A 120 3.23 -24.79 4.68
C ASN A 120 1.84 -24.62 5.34
N GLY A 121 0.82 -24.20 4.58
CA GLY A 121 -0.53 -23.94 5.06
C GLY A 121 -0.84 -22.45 5.17
N VAL A 122 -1.89 -22.11 5.94
CA VAL A 122 -2.34 -20.73 6.15
C VAL A 122 -1.23 -19.93 6.82
N GLU A 123 -0.87 -18.80 6.23
CA GLU A 123 0.12 -17.89 6.79
C GLU A 123 -0.44 -17.27 8.08
N PRO A 124 0.27 -17.29 9.22
CA PRO A 124 -0.20 -16.65 10.44
C PRO A 124 -0.39 -15.14 10.24
N GLY A 125 -1.53 -14.61 10.70
CA GLY A 125 -1.85 -13.20 10.53
C GLY A 125 -3.02 -12.75 11.39
N TYR A 126 -3.42 -11.50 11.18
CA TYR A 126 -4.51 -10.83 11.88
C TYR A 126 -5.58 -10.41 10.89
N LEU A 127 -6.84 -10.75 11.18
CA LEU A 127 -7.99 -10.24 10.45
C LEU A 127 -8.52 -8.98 11.16
N VAL A 128 -8.63 -7.89 10.42
CA VAL A 128 -9.11 -6.60 10.90
C VAL A 128 -10.42 -6.27 10.19
N GLN A 129 -11.47 -5.93 10.95
CA GLN A 129 -12.72 -5.40 10.40
C GLN A 129 -12.54 -3.93 10.03
N LEU A 130 -12.93 -3.56 8.82
CA LEU A 130 -12.87 -2.19 8.28
C LEU A 130 -14.21 -1.47 8.42
#